data_AF-A0A9E4XTS0-F1
#
_entry.id   AF-A0A9E4XTS0-F1
#
_cell.length_a   1.000
_cell.length_b   1.000
_cell.length_c   1.000
_cell.angle_alpha   90.00
_cell.angle_beta   90.00
_cell.angle_gamma   90.00
#
_symmetry.space_group_name_H-M   'P 1'
#
loop_
_entity.id
_entity.type
_entity.pdbx_description
1 polymer ?
#
loop_
_entity_poly.entity_id
_entity_poly.type
_entity_poly.pdbx_seq_one_letter_code
_entity_poly.pdbx_strand_id
1 'polypeptide(L)'
;MTQSEFPALSDWAPTRDTLSLYAAAVGVVPQALADPHPKWWHVSLKVQEEGAATIPIPHPGSSDTTFQLVMNLKTHTVDIATDDGEIHSLSMTEGLSSTEFGNRLLSTLRDLGITGEFERSKFENDEPRAYDPQAANDFRVILLNTAKVLDQHKAGLSGESGPIQLWPHNFDLAFEWFGTLMVSSDENGETKEHPSQINFG
;
A
#
# COMPACT_ATOMS: atom_id res chain seq x y z
N MET A 1 1.74 7.43 -29.99
CA MET A 1 2.75 6.38 -29.77
C MET A 1 2.18 5.47 -28.69
N THR A 2 2.12 4.16 -28.92
CA THR A 2 1.70 3.18 -27.90
C THR A 2 2.76 3.12 -26.82
N GLN A 3 2.41 3.45 -25.58
CA GLN A 3 3.31 3.29 -24.43
C GLN A 3 3.63 1.80 -24.26
N SER A 4 4.90 1.46 -23.97
CA SER A 4 5.30 0.07 -23.68
C SER A 4 4.52 -0.44 -22.46
N GLU A 5 4.07 -1.70 -22.48
CA GLU A 5 3.43 -2.33 -21.31
C GLU A 5 4.41 -2.51 -20.15
N PHE A 6 5.69 -2.71 -20.46
CA PHE A 6 6.78 -2.79 -19.48
C PHE A 6 7.90 -1.84 -19.90
N PRO A 7 7.83 -0.55 -19.56
CA PRO A 7 8.94 0.39 -19.79
C PRO A 7 10.20 -0.03 -19.01
N ALA A 8 11.37 0.42 -19.46
CA ALA A 8 12.62 0.17 -18.74
C ALA A 8 12.73 1.11 -17.54
N LEU A 9 13.11 0.59 -16.39
CA LEU A 9 13.34 1.34 -15.15
C LEU A 9 14.83 1.67 -14.99
N SER A 10 15.32 2.68 -15.74
CA SER A 10 16.68 3.18 -15.60
C SER A 10 16.83 4.00 -14.30
N ASP A 11 17.91 3.77 -13.55
CA ASP A 11 18.23 4.48 -12.29
C ASP A 11 17.07 4.52 -11.26
N TRP A 12 16.26 3.47 -11.22
CA TRP A 12 15.03 3.38 -10.42
C TRP A 12 15.22 3.22 -8.91
N ALA A 13 16.33 2.61 -8.48
CA ALA A 13 16.51 2.22 -7.08
C ALA A 13 16.26 3.35 -6.06
N PRO A 14 16.76 4.59 -6.25
CA PRO A 14 16.49 5.68 -5.32
C PRO A 14 14.99 6.01 -5.20
N THR A 15 14.27 6.09 -6.32
CA THR A 15 12.82 6.37 -6.33
C THR A 15 12.03 5.21 -5.72
N ARG A 16 12.43 3.95 -5.99
CA ARG A 16 11.84 2.77 -5.35
C ARG A 16 11.96 2.83 -3.84
N ASP A 17 13.15 3.13 -3.32
CA ASP A 17 13.42 3.13 -1.88
C ASP A 17 12.61 4.24 -1.18
N THR A 18 12.44 5.39 -1.84
CA THR A 18 11.54 6.45 -1.40
C THR A 18 10.09 6.01 -1.37
N LEU A 19 9.59 5.42 -2.45
CA LEU A 19 8.21 4.92 -2.52
C LEU A 19 7.95 3.82 -1.50
N SER A 20 8.91 2.94 -1.25
CA SER A 20 8.81 1.89 -0.22
C SER A 20 8.60 2.48 1.16
N LEU A 21 9.37 3.49 1.56
CA LEU A 21 9.24 4.09 2.88
C LEU A 21 8.02 5.01 3.00
N TYR A 22 7.64 5.69 1.92
CA TYR A 22 6.39 6.45 1.89
C TYR A 22 5.17 5.52 1.95
N ALA A 23 5.24 4.36 1.30
CA ALA A 23 4.22 3.31 1.43
C ALA A 23 4.17 2.75 2.85
N ALA A 24 5.31 2.56 3.52
CA ALA A 24 5.34 2.20 4.94
C ALA A 24 4.63 3.26 5.80
N ALA A 25 4.88 4.55 5.56
CA ALA A 25 4.19 5.66 6.25
C ALA A 25 2.69 5.69 5.97
N VAL A 26 2.25 5.37 4.75
CA VAL A 26 0.82 5.22 4.43
C VAL A 26 0.22 4.00 5.13
N GLY A 27 0.94 2.88 5.17
CA GLY A 27 0.48 1.58 5.69
C GLY A 27 0.22 1.56 7.20
N VAL A 28 0.87 2.40 7.99
CA VAL A 28 0.59 2.48 9.45
C VAL A 28 -0.82 2.99 9.75
N VAL A 29 -1.44 3.71 8.81
CA VAL A 29 -2.76 4.32 9.01
C VAL A 29 -3.87 3.26 9.03
N PRO A 30 -4.07 2.43 7.99
CA PRO A 30 -5.05 1.34 8.06
C PRO A 30 -4.67 0.28 9.10
N GLN A 31 -3.37 0.08 9.41
CA GLN A 31 -2.96 -0.80 10.50
C GLN A 31 -3.54 -0.35 11.86
N ALA A 32 -3.62 0.95 12.10
CA ALA A 32 -4.12 1.50 13.36
C ALA A 32 -5.64 1.68 13.36
N LEU A 33 -6.25 1.99 12.22
CA LEU A 33 -7.62 2.54 12.15
C LEU A 33 -8.62 1.71 11.35
N ALA A 34 -8.19 0.82 10.46
CA ALA A 34 -9.13 0.04 9.66
C ALA A 34 -9.62 -1.19 10.43
N ASP A 35 -10.80 -1.69 10.05
CA ASP A 35 -11.29 -2.95 10.59
C ASP A 35 -10.31 -4.10 10.25
N PRO A 36 -9.82 -4.84 11.25
CA PRO A 36 -8.78 -5.82 11.03
C PRO A 36 -9.33 -7.01 10.24
N HIS A 37 -8.76 -7.23 9.06
CA HIS A 37 -8.96 -8.46 8.32
C HIS A 37 -8.07 -9.59 8.90
N PRO A 38 -8.57 -10.84 9.10
CA PRO A 38 -7.79 -11.94 9.67
C PRO A 38 -6.48 -12.25 8.94
N LYS A 39 -6.46 -12.03 7.62
CA LYS A 39 -5.27 -12.21 6.76
C LYS A 39 -4.43 -10.94 6.61
N TRP A 40 -4.65 -9.93 7.47
CA TRP A 40 -3.94 -8.64 7.45
C TRP A 40 -4.08 -7.81 6.16
N TRP A 41 -4.98 -8.19 5.25
CA TRP A 41 -5.24 -7.51 3.97
C TRP A 41 -5.67 -6.05 4.08
N HIS A 42 -6.16 -5.62 5.25
CA HIS A 42 -6.54 -4.25 5.53
C HIS A 42 -5.35 -3.28 5.48
N VAL A 43 -4.13 -3.75 5.78
CA VAL A 43 -2.89 -2.94 5.76
C VAL A 43 -2.33 -2.74 4.34
N SER A 44 -2.63 -3.65 3.42
CA SER A 44 -2.11 -3.58 2.05
C SER A 44 -2.70 -2.42 1.24
N LEU A 45 -2.00 -2.04 0.18
CA LEU A 45 -2.46 -1.07 -0.80
C LEU A 45 -3.06 -1.81 -2.01
N LYS A 46 -4.24 -1.38 -2.45
CA LYS A 46 -4.94 -1.87 -3.64
C LYS A 46 -4.45 -1.08 -4.85
N VAL A 47 -4.08 -1.81 -5.91
CA VAL A 47 -3.65 -1.18 -7.16
C VAL A 47 -4.83 -0.44 -7.80
N GLN A 48 -4.62 0.81 -8.16
CA GLN A 48 -5.57 1.68 -8.84
C GLN A 48 -4.91 2.34 -10.04
N GLU A 49 -5.69 2.93 -10.96
CA GLU A 49 -5.15 3.52 -12.19
C GLU A 49 -4.08 4.60 -11.91
N GLU A 50 -4.25 5.36 -10.83
CA GLU A 50 -3.36 6.42 -10.36
C GLU A 50 -2.10 5.89 -9.68
N GLY A 51 -2.13 4.66 -9.14
CA GLY A 51 -1.05 4.10 -8.33
C GLY A 51 -1.57 3.03 -7.37
N ALA A 52 -1.57 3.33 -6.07
CA ALA A 52 -2.04 2.39 -5.06
C ALA A 52 -2.74 3.12 -3.90
N ALA A 53 -3.76 2.52 -3.32
CA ALA A 53 -4.55 3.14 -2.26
C ALA A 53 -4.88 2.17 -1.13
N THR A 54 -5.11 2.68 0.08
CA THR A 54 -5.64 1.85 1.18
C THR A 54 -7.06 1.38 0.84
N ILE A 55 -7.64 0.48 1.65
CA ILE A 55 -9.11 0.36 1.66
C ILE A 55 -9.74 1.65 2.24
N PRO A 56 -11.06 1.87 2.06
CA PRO A 56 -11.77 2.87 2.86
C PRO A 56 -11.62 2.54 4.35
N ILE A 57 -11.26 3.55 5.14
CA ILE A 57 -11.01 3.47 6.58
C ILE A 57 -12.13 4.24 7.29
N PRO A 58 -12.78 3.65 8.30
CA PRO A 58 -13.76 4.38 9.12
C PRO A 58 -13.13 5.61 9.78
N HIS A 59 -13.82 6.75 9.72
CA HIS A 59 -13.36 7.95 10.40
C HIS A 59 -13.54 7.79 11.93
N PRO A 60 -12.49 7.94 12.77
CA PRO A 60 -12.61 7.70 14.21
C PRO A 60 -13.64 8.58 14.94
N GLY A 61 -13.90 9.78 14.41
CA GLY A 61 -14.87 10.74 14.94
C GLY A 61 -16.27 10.71 14.29
N SER A 62 -16.55 9.83 13.32
CA SER A 62 -17.83 9.78 12.60
C SER A 62 -18.15 8.34 12.15
N SER A 63 -19.35 7.83 12.45
CA SER A 63 -19.76 6.48 12.05
C SER A 63 -20.10 6.34 10.56
N ASP A 64 -20.39 7.46 9.90
CA ASP A 64 -20.97 7.49 8.56
C ASP A 64 -19.98 8.06 7.52
N THR A 65 -18.75 8.34 7.95
CA THR A 65 -17.70 8.94 7.13
C THR A 65 -16.53 7.99 7.05
N THR A 66 -15.98 7.86 5.85
CA THR A 66 -14.77 7.10 5.55
C THR A 66 -13.75 7.97 4.86
N PHE A 67 -12.49 7.55 4.93
CA PHE A 67 -11.40 8.18 4.19
C PHE A 67 -10.48 7.12 3.61
N GLN A 68 -9.72 7.50 2.59
CA GLN A 68 -8.74 6.65 1.92
C GLN A 68 -7.45 7.43 1.73
N LEU A 69 -6.31 6.73 1.83
CA LEU A 69 -5.03 7.28 1.41
C LEU A 69 -4.68 6.73 0.04
N VAL A 70 -4.32 7.61 -0.89
CA VAL A 70 -3.97 7.27 -2.28
C VAL A 70 -2.55 7.73 -2.56
N MET A 71 -1.65 6.80 -2.82
CA MET A 71 -0.34 7.09 -3.42
C MET A 71 -0.54 7.28 -4.92
N ASN A 72 -0.76 8.54 -5.31
CA ASN A 72 -1.01 8.93 -6.68
C ASN A 72 0.32 9.15 -7.42
N LEU A 73 0.71 8.16 -8.22
CA LEU A 73 1.94 8.17 -9.00
C LEU A 73 1.80 8.99 -10.30
N LYS A 74 0.58 9.39 -10.71
CA LYS A 74 0.37 10.31 -11.85
C LYS A 74 0.62 11.76 -11.44
N THR A 75 0.13 12.17 -10.27
CA THR A 75 0.27 13.54 -9.74
C THR A 75 1.44 13.69 -8.77
N HIS A 76 2.09 12.59 -8.39
CA HIS A 76 3.21 12.53 -7.46
C HIS A 76 2.85 13.03 -6.06
N THR A 77 1.66 12.67 -5.60
CA THR A 77 1.14 13.04 -4.28
C THR A 77 0.69 11.81 -3.49
N VAL A 78 0.69 11.93 -2.17
CA VAL A 78 -0.17 11.11 -1.32
C VAL A 78 -1.38 11.94 -0.94
N ASP A 79 -2.55 11.48 -1.37
CA ASP A 79 -3.81 12.14 -1.17
C ASP A 79 -4.57 11.48 -0.02
N ILE A 80 -5.12 12.28 0.89
CA ILE A 80 -6.12 11.85 1.87
C ILE A 80 -7.47 12.28 1.29
N ALA A 81 -8.26 11.32 0.84
CA ALA A 81 -9.58 11.54 0.24
C ALA A 81 -10.67 11.10 1.20
N THR A 82 -11.58 12.00 1.55
CA THR A 82 -12.77 11.71 2.36
C THR A 82 -13.98 11.48 1.45
N ASP A 83 -14.99 10.75 1.94
CA ASP A 83 -16.18 10.44 1.14
C ASP A 83 -17.12 11.64 0.86
N ASP A 84 -16.93 12.75 1.56
CA ASP A 84 -17.57 14.05 1.27
C ASP A 84 -16.89 14.83 0.14
N GLY A 85 -15.80 14.30 -0.43
CA GLY A 85 -15.10 14.84 -1.59
C GLY A 85 -13.95 15.80 -1.26
N GLU A 86 -13.61 16.01 0.01
CA GLU A 86 -12.40 16.74 0.39
C GLU A 86 -11.13 15.92 0.09
N ILE A 87 -10.10 16.60 -0.43
CA ILE A 87 -8.82 15.98 -0.78
C ILE A 87 -7.68 16.83 -0.24
N HIS A 88 -6.82 16.23 0.58
CA HIS A 88 -5.58 16.83 1.05
C HIS A 88 -4.39 16.11 0.45
N SER A 89 -3.58 16.84 -0.31
CA SER A 89 -2.43 16.27 -1.04
C SER A 89 -1.10 16.64 -0.41
N LEU A 90 -0.23 15.64 -0.24
CA LEU A 90 1.16 15.81 0.18
C LEU A 90 2.07 15.47 -1.00
N SER A 91 2.95 16.39 -1.40
CA SER A 91 3.87 16.15 -2.50
C SER A 91 4.93 15.11 -2.14
N MET A 92 5.18 14.16 -3.04
CA MET A 92 6.29 13.21 -2.94
C MET A 92 7.58 13.72 -3.59
N THR A 93 7.54 14.88 -4.26
CA THR A 93 8.68 15.42 -5.02
C THR A 93 9.52 16.44 -4.24
N GLU A 94 9.17 16.70 -2.98
CA GLU A 94 9.83 17.71 -2.14
C GLU A 94 11.21 17.26 -1.61
N GLY A 95 11.56 15.98 -1.77
CA GLY A 95 12.83 15.41 -1.29
C GLY A 95 12.88 15.20 0.22
N LEU A 96 11.72 15.20 0.88
CA LEU A 96 11.60 14.98 2.33
C LEU A 96 12.13 13.61 2.73
N SER A 97 12.79 13.54 3.88
CA SER A 97 13.04 12.25 4.51
C SER A 97 11.73 11.52 4.80
N SER A 98 11.75 10.21 4.98
CA SER A 98 10.52 9.47 5.28
C SER A 98 9.97 9.80 6.66
N THR A 99 10.83 10.20 7.61
CA THR A 99 10.41 10.78 8.90
C THR A 99 9.61 12.07 8.70
N GLU A 100 10.12 13.01 7.91
CA GLU A 100 9.48 14.30 7.66
C GLU A 100 8.14 14.11 6.92
N PHE A 101 8.15 13.30 5.86
CA PHE A 101 6.95 12.98 5.09
C PHE A 101 5.87 12.32 5.96
N GLY A 102 6.22 11.28 6.73
CA GLY A 102 5.30 10.58 7.60
C GLY A 102 4.75 11.49 8.70
N ASN A 103 5.59 12.33 9.32
CA ASN A 103 5.13 13.32 10.30
C ASN A 103 4.15 14.34 9.69
N ARG A 104 4.38 14.78 8.45
CA ARG A 104 3.46 15.67 7.75
C ARG A 104 2.13 14.97 7.47
N LEU A 105 2.15 13.73 6.99
CA LEU A 105 0.95 12.93 6.77
C LEU A 105 0.12 12.78 8.06
N LEU A 106 0.76 12.36 9.16
CA LEU A 106 0.09 12.19 10.44
C LEU A 106 -0.41 13.52 11.02
N SER A 107 0.31 14.63 10.77
CA SER A 107 -0.16 15.98 11.14
C SER A 107 -1.41 16.36 10.37
N THR A 108 -1.45 16.14 9.05
CA THR A 108 -2.62 16.42 8.22
C THR A 108 -3.82 15.58 8.66
N LEU A 109 -3.64 14.29 8.93
CA LEU A 109 -4.70 13.43 9.49
C LEU A 109 -5.23 14.00 10.82
N ARG A 110 -4.35 14.41 11.74
CA ARG A 110 -4.76 15.01 13.01
C ARG A 110 -5.57 16.31 12.81
N ASP A 111 -5.17 17.15 11.86
CA ASP A 111 -5.87 18.40 11.57
C ASP A 111 -7.29 18.15 11.00
N LEU A 112 -7.53 16.97 10.42
CA LEU A 112 -8.86 16.46 10.01
C LEU A 112 -9.61 15.74 11.14
N GLY A 113 -9.07 15.69 12.36
CA GLY A 113 -9.67 14.96 13.47
C GLY A 113 -9.46 13.44 13.41
N ILE A 114 -8.59 12.95 12.52
CA ILE A 114 -8.21 11.53 12.41
C ILE A 114 -6.99 11.28 13.29
N THR A 115 -7.21 10.68 14.45
CA THR A 115 -6.16 10.38 15.43
C THR A 115 -6.08 8.88 15.73
N GLY A 116 -4.87 8.35 15.90
CA GLY A 116 -4.63 6.96 16.24
C GLY A 116 -3.21 6.73 16.79
N GLU A 117 -2.96 5.52 17.29
CA GLU A 117 -1.62 5.09 17.69
C GLU A 117 -0.88 4.53 16.48
N PHE A 118 -0.05 5.37 15.85
CA PHE A 118 0.68 5.02 14.63
C PHE A 118 2.12 4.57 14.93
N GLU A 119 2.53 3.42 14.38
CA GLU A 119 3.85 2.81 14.60
C GLU A 119 4.94 3.48 13.74
N ARG A 120 5.46 4.63 14.19
CA ARG A 120 6.37 5.48 13.40
C ARG A 120 7.70 4.82 13.02
N SER A 121 8.20 3.91 13.85
CA SER A 121 9.43 3.14 13.60
C SER A 121 9.41 2.36 12.28
N LYS A 122 8.24 2.13 11.67
CA LYS A 122 8.10 1.47 10.36
C LYS A 122 8.55 2.32 9.19
N PHE A 123 8.59 3.64 9.33
CA PHE A 123 8.95 4.56 8.24
C PHE A 123 10.04 5.56 8.62
N GLU A 124 10.39 5.70 9.89
CA GLU A 124 11.40 6.66 10.36
C GLU A 124 12.77 6.39 9.73
N ASN A 125 13.22 7.37 8.94
CA ASN A 125 14.55 7.46 8.38
C ASN A 125 14.78 8.91 7.95
N ASP A 126 15.78 9.55 8.56
CA ASP A 126 16.06 10.98 8.40
C ASP A 126 16.94 11.30 7.17
N GLU A 127 17.36 10.30 6.41
CA GLU A 127 18.13 10.52 5.19
C GLU A 127 17.24 11.16 4.10
N PRO A 128 17.73 12.22 3.42
CA PRO A 128 17.03 12.84 2.30
C PRO A 128 16.67 11.82 1.22
N ARG A 129 15.50 11.99 0.61
CA ARG A 129 14.96 11.03 -0.36
C ARG A 129 15.01 11.57 -1.77
N ALA A 130 15.50 10.74 -2.70
CA ALA A 130 15.44 11.03 -4.12
C ALA A 130 14.12 10.52 -4.69
N TYR A 131 13.49 11.31 -5.54
CA TYR A 131 12.25 10.93 -6.21
C TYR A 131 12.25 11.48 -7.63
N ASP A 132 12.19 10.59 -8.61
CA ASP A 132 12.02 10.95 -10.01
C ASP A 132 10.55 10.71 -10.45
N PRO A 133 9.80 11.79 -10.76
CA PRO A 133 8.43 11.69 -11.30
C PRO A 133 8.28 10.80 -12.54
N GLN A 134 9.27 10.79 -13.44
CA GLN A 134 9.21 9.96 -14.64
C GLN A 134 9.36 8.48 -14.28
N ALA A 135 10.35 8.15 -13.45
CA ALA A 135 10.56 6.78 -12.98
C ALA A 135 9.36 6.24 -12.19
N ALA A 136 8.72 7.09 -11.36
CA ALA A 136 7.50 6.73 -10.65
C ALA A 136 6.31 6.47 -11.59
N ASN A 137 6.18 7.26 -12.67
CA ASN A 137 5.16 7.02 -13.70
C ASN A 137 5.41 5.74 -14.49
N ASP A 138 6.67 5.44 -14.83
CA ASP A 138 7.03 4.19 -15.52
C ASP A 138 6.76 2.97 -14.61
N PHE A 139 7.07 3.08 -13.32
CA PHE A 139 6.69 2.08 -12.33
C PHE A 139 5.18 1.91 -12.23
N ARG A 140 4.38 2.99 -12.26
CA ARG A 140 2.91 2.91 -12.26
C ARG A 140 2.39 2.07 -13.44
N VAL A 141 2.95 2.25 -14.63
CA VAL A 141 2.58 1.46 -15.82
C VAL A 141 2.90 -0.02 -15.61
N ILE A 142 4.11 -0.31 -15.08
CA ILE A 142 4.52 -1.69 -14.75
C ILE A 142 3.60 -2.29 -13.70
N LEU A 143 3.31 -1.57 -12.61
CA LEU A 143 2.46 -2.00 -11.50
C LEU A 143 1.08 -2.45 -12.01
N LEU A 144 0.46 -1.63 -12.87
CA LEU A 144 -0.85 -1.93 -13.46
C LEU A 144 -0.81 -3.17 -14.36
N ASN A 145 0.20 -3.28 -15.21
CA ASN A 145 0.31 -4.41 -16.14
C ASN A 145 0.68 -5.71 -15.41
N THR A 146 1.55 -5.66 -14.41
CA THR A 146 1.86 -6.81 -13.55
C THR A 146 0.61 -7.23 -12.78
N ALA A 147 -0.15 -6.30 -12.20
CA ALA A 147 -1.38 -6.63 -11.49
C ALA A 147 -2.40 -7.34 -12.41
N LYS A 148 -2.53 -6.87 -13.65
CA LYS A 148 -3.38 -7.51 -14.68
C LYS A 148 -2.90 -8.94 -15.01
N VAL A 149 -1.60 -9.16 -15.18
CA VAL A 149 -1.04 -10.49 -15.45
C VAL A 149 -1.25 -11.43 -14.27
N LEU A 150 -1.03 -10.96 -13.03
CA LEU A 150 -1.27 -11.74 -11.82
C LEU A 150 -2.75 -12.09 -11.67
N ASP A 151 -3.66 -11.17 -11.98
CA ASP A 151 -5.10 -11.44 -11.92
C ASP A 151 -5.53 -12.49 -12.94
N GLN A 152 -4.96 -12.46 -14.15
CA GLN A 152 -5.16 -13.52 -15.15
C GLN A 152 -4.63 -14.87 -14.69
N HIS A 153 -3.45 -14.90 -14.05
CA HIS A 153 -2.89 -16.13 -13.48
C HIS A 153 -3.77 -16.68 -12.36
N LYS A 154 -4.19 -15.82 -11.43
CA LYS A 154 -5.09 -16.15 -10.31
C LYS A 154 -6.40 -16.77 -10.80
N ALA A 155 -6.99 -16.26 -11.88
CA ALA A 155 -8.22 -16.80 -12.47
C ALA A 155 -8.10 -18.25 -12.97
N GLY A 156 -6.87 -18.72 -13.23
CA GLY A 156 -6.60 -20.12 -13.60
C GLY A 156 -6.39 -21.06 -12.41
N LEU A 157 -6.31 -20.53 -11.18
CA LEU A 157 -6.12 -21.33 -9.97
C LEU A 157 -7.45 -21.80 -9.40
N SER A 158 -7.51 -23.04 -8.95
CA SER A 158 -8.64 -23.57 -8.18
C SER A 158 -8.48 -23.23 -6.69
N GLY A 159 -9.57 -23.00 -5.98
CA GLY A 159 -9.56 -22.78 -4.53
C GLY A 159 -9.67 -21.32 -4.14
N GLU A 160 -9.37 -21.02 -2.88
CA GLU A 160 -9.45 -19.67 -2.33
C GLU A 160 -8.18 -18.88 -2.66
N SER A 161 -8.35 -17.62 -3.05
CA SER A 161 -7.25 -16.69 -3.31
C SER A 161 -7.58 -15.29 -2.82
N GLY A 162 -6.56 -14.55 -2.40
CA GLY A 162 -6.68 -13.15 -2.02
C GLY A 162 -6.68 -12.18 -3.21
N PRO A 163 -6.93 -10.89 -2.94
CA PRO A 163 -6.78 -9.85 -3.95
C PRO A 163 -5.30 -9.66 -4.31
N ILE A 164 -5.05 -9.08 -5.49
CA ILE A 164 -3.73 -8.57 -5.86
C ILE A 164 -3.46 -7.33 -5.01
N GLN A 165 -2.35 -7.31 -4.28
CA GLN A 165 -2.07 -6.36 -3.20
C GLN A 165 -0.62 -5.91 -3.24
N LEU A 166 -0.38 -4.61 -3.07
CA LEU A 166 0.95 -4.06 -2.84
C LEU A 166 1.17 -3.95 -1.33
N TRP A 167 2.18 -4.65 -0.83
CA TRP A 167 2.48 -4.69 0.60
C TRP A 167 3.44 -3.55 0.99
N PRO A 168 3.08 -2.69 1.95
CA PRO A 168 3.86 -1.49 2.25
C PRO A 168 5.23 -1.75 2.90
N HIS A 169 5.42 -2.91 3.56
CA HIS A 169 6.63 -3.20 4.33
C HIS A 169 7.83 -3.62 3.46
N ASN A 170 7.60 -4.40 2.41
CA ASN A 170 8.64 -4.84 1.46
C ASN A 170 8.45 -4.22 0.05
N PHE A 171 7.38 -3.46 -0.15
CA PHE A 171 7.01 -2.85 -1.42
C PHE A 171 6.90 -3.87 -2.58
N ASP A 172 6.30 -5.02 -2.27
CA ASP A 172 6.08 -6.13 -3.20
C ASP A 172 4.60 -6.26 -3.58
N LEU A 173 4.35 -6.55 -4.86
CA LEU A 173 3.02 -6.83 -5.37
C LEU A 173 2.80 -8.34 -5.33
N ALA A 174 1.80 -8.80 -4.59
CA ALA A 174 1.53 -10.23 -4.48
C ALA A 174 0.03 -10.53 -4.29
N PHE A 175 -0.33 -11.80 -4.45
CA PHE A 175 -1.58 -12.34 -3.93
C PHE A 175 -1.35 -13.68 -3.24
N GLU A 176 -2.24 -14.00 -2.31
CA GLU A 176 -2.22 -15.26 -1.57
C GLU A 176 -3.11 -16.30 -2.26
N TRP A 177 -2.64 -17.54 -2.32
CA TRP A 177 -3.44 -18.68 -2.72
C TRP A 177 -3.44 -19.72 -1.60
N PHE A 178 -4.60 -20.30 -1.33
CA PHE A 178 -4.82 -21.28 -0.27
C PHE A 178 -5.14 -22.64 -0.89
N GLY A 179 -4.17 -23.54 -0.76
CA GLY A 179 -4.27 -24.92 -1.25
C GLY A 179 -5.12 -25.81 -0.34
N THR A 180 -5.30 -27.06 -0.75
CA THR A 180 -6.12 -28.03 -0.01
C THR A 180 -5.35 -28.82 1.06
N LEU A 181 -4.02 -28.68 1.10
CA LEU A 181 -3.20 -29.35 2.10
C LEU A 181 -3.35 -28.61 3.43
N MET A 182 -3.78 -29.28 4.49
CA MET A 182 -3.80 -28.69 5.83
C MET A 182 -2.39 -28.75 6.44
N VAL A 183 -1.95 -27.64 7.01
CA VAL A 183 -0.66 -27.50 7.69
C VAL A 183 -0.94 -27.10 9.13
N SER A 184 -0.22 -27.71 10.06
CA SER A 184 -0.28 -27.37 11.48
C SER A 184 0.87 -26.42 11.81
N SER A 185 0.57 -25.32 12.50
CA SER A 185 1.58 -24.45 13.13
C SER A 185 1.30 -24.34 14.62
N ASP A 186 2.37 -24.21 15.40
CA ASP A 186 2.28 -23.89 16.82
C ASP A 186 2.41 -22.36 16.97
N GLU A 187 1.32 -21.70 17.31
CA GLU A 187 1.29 -20.27 17.60
C GLU A 187 0.89 -20.04 19.06
N ASN A 188 1.72 -19.35 19.83
CA ASN A 188 1.47 -19.05 21.25
C ASN A 188 1.15 -20.28 22.13
N GLY A 189 1.67 -21.46 21.76
CA GLY A 189 1.45 -22.71 22.49
C GLY A 189 0.15 -23.44 22.12
N GLU A 190 -0.60 -22.95 21.12
CA GLU A 190 -1.75 -23.64 20.54
C GLU A 190 -1.40 -24.14 19.14
N THR A 191 -1.65 -25.43 18.88
CA THR A 191 -1.56 -25.99 17.53
C THR A 191 -2.80 -25.60 16.74
N LYS A 192 -2.61 -24.88 15.62
CA LYS A 192 -3.67 -24.49 14.70
C LYS A 192 -3.46 -25.15 13.35
N GLU A 193 -4.53 -25.70 12.80
CA GLU A 193 -4.55 -26.20 11.43
C GLU A 193 -5.14 -25.17 10.48
N HIS A 194 -4.45 -24.94 9.36
CA HIS A 194 -4.87 -24.00 8.34
C HIS A 194 -4.48 -24.53 6.94
N PRO A 195 -5.18 -24.11 5.88
CA PRO A 195 -4.78 -24.43 4.51
C PRO A 195 -3.36 -23.95 4.21
N SER A 196 -2.62 -24.73 3.44
CA SER A 196 -1.29 -24.35 2.94
C SER A 196 -1.40 -23.07 2.12
N GLN A 197 -0.56 -22.09 2.44
CA GLN A 197 -0.56 -20.79 1.78
C GLN A 197 0.68 -20.64 0.88
N ILE A 198 0.49 -20.06 -0.31
CA ILE A 198 1.57 -19.60 -1.19
C ILE A 198 1.33 -18.13 -1.53
N ASN A 199 2.40 -17.32 -1.44
CA ASN A 199 2.43 -15.94 -1.94
C ASN A 199 2.97 -15.93 -3.37
N PHE A 200 2.18 -15.42 -4.31
CA PHE A 200 2.58 -15.20 -5.70
C PHE A 200 2.85 -13.72 -5.93
N GLY A 201 4.10 -13.35 -6.21
CA GLY A 201 4.54 -11.97 -6.50
C GLY A 201 5.64 -11.92 -7.54
#